data_AF-A0A2Z6NH42-F1
#
_entry.id   AF-A0A2Z6NH42-F1
#
_cell.length_a   1.000
_cell.length_b   1.000
_cell.length_c   1.000
_cell.angle_alpha   90.00
_cell.angle_beta   90.00
_cell.angle_gamma   90.00
#
_symmetry.space_group_name_H-M   'P 1'
#
loop_
_entity.id
_entity.type
_entity.pdbx_description
1 polymer ?
#
loop_
_entity_poly.entity_id
_entity_poly.type
_entity_poly.pdbx_seq_one_letter_code
_entity_poly.pdbx_strand_id
1 'polypeptide(L)'
;MGNKMVTYNKYKSFLFFIKKYKLTELVPPEDLKEVFSKFAGGGSHMSVEQLYRFLIEHQGEENFTLSDSEKIVDKVLQLRRTHQETVHVDQYRETEITLDDIFRFFLLDEFNGPLKTEVHHDMNAPLSHYFIYTGHNSYLTGNQLSSDCSEEPIIKALQRGVRVIELDLWPTTNKDDIKVDHGWTLTNPVSPIKCLESIKKYGFVASQYPVIITIEDHLTEELRAKFAEMATQIFGEMLFYPQQAEYLSLTEFPSPESLKNRVIISTKPPKERFKSNRIKDNGNYPSLDGSSESSEDESSGKESPDTTIEVEIKSTNGCDRDEGDTSSCECDQRLSQECSPDYRTIITIHNKKFKGSLKDKLKTDGEVRRLSWSETTLEKASESHGTDIIRFTQKNILRVYPRATRVKSTNFKPHLGWMYGAQMVAFNMQGLGKSLWLMQGMFRANGGCGYVKKPEILMQKLQSDNEFDPKMIMPVKKTLKVSIVGMPADVAKKKTKVIMDNWFPVWDEEFEFPLTVPELALLQIQVKDKDQGGKDDFAGQTCLPISELKLGFRSVPLYNEKGEQFKSVKLLMRFQFE
;
A
#
# COMPACT_ATOMS: atom_id res chain seq x y z
N MET A 1 1.31 -35.95 48.18
CA MET A 1 2.22 -35.15 47.33
C MET A 1 2.35 -35.85 45.99
N GLY A 2 1.91 -35.24 44.89
CA GLY A 2 2.06 -35.80 43.54
C GLY A 2 3.05 -34.99 42.72
N ASN A 3 4.12 -35.62 42.26
CA ASN A 3 5.09 -34.95 41.38
C ASN A 3 4.47 -34.79 39.99
N LYS A 4 4.14 -33.56 39.58
CA LYS A 4 3.95 -33.27 38.15
C LYS A 4 5.27 -33.57 37.44
N MET A 5 5.28 -34.52 36.50
CA MET A 5 6.43 -34.75 35.64
C MET A 5 6.61 -33.51 34.76
N VAL A 6 7.74 -32.81 34.91
CA VAL A 6 8.08 -31.66 34.08
C VAL A 6 9.01 -32.13 32.97
N THR A 7 8.51 -32.11 31.74
CA THR A 7 9.27 -32.48 30.55
C THR A 7 10.24 -31.36 30.18
N TYR A 8 11.49 -31.72 29.84
CA TYR A 8 12.51 -30.75 29.42
C TYR A 8 13.17 -31.17 28.11
N ASN A 9 13.06 -30.32 27.09
CA ASN A 9 13.86 -30.49 25.87
C ASN A 9 15.27 -29.93 26.06
N LYS A 10 16.27 -30.67 25.58
CA LYS A 10 17.69 -30.29 25.57
C LYS A 10 18.09 -29.85 24.18
N TYR A 11 18.32 -28.56 23.98
CA TYR A 11 18.98 -28.07 22.77
C TYR A 11 20.46 -27.80 23.07
N LYS A 12 21.35 -28.27 22.18
CA LYS A 12 22.75 -27.84 22.15
C LYS A 12 22.82 -26.55 21.36
N SER A 13 23.13 -25.44 22.03
CA SER A 13 23.82 -24.34 21.36
C SER A 13 25.28 -24.75 21.12
N PHE A 14 26.07 -23.88 20.47
CA PHE A 14 27.50 -24.13 20.23
C PHE A 14 28.26 -24.44 21.53
N LEU A 15 29.38 -25.15 21.38
CA LEU A 15 30.00 -26.02 22.39
C LEU A 15 29.93 -25.50 23.85
N PHE A 16 29.62 -26.44 24.75
CA PHE A 16 29.66 -26.38 26.23
C PHE A 16 28.41 -25.93 27.02
N PHE A 17 27.33 -25.42 26.41
CA PHE A 17 26.09 -25.14 27.16
C PHE A 17 24.85 -25.90 26.63
N ILE A 18 24.25 -26.73 27.51
CA ILE A 18 22.94 -27.37 27.31
C ILE A 18 21.91 -26.59 28.12
N LYS A 19 21.19 -25.65 27.49
CA LYS A 19 20.06 -24.97 28.14
C LYS A 19 18.86 -25.91 28.15
N LYS A 20 18.30 -26.16 29.34
CA LYS A 20 17.09 -26.97 29.53
C LYS A 20 15.88 -26.04 29.54
N TYR A 21 14.94 -26.22 28.61
CA TYR A 21 13.69 -25.46 28.60
C TYR A 21 12.58 -26.28 29.24
N LYS A 22 11.78 -25.63 30.08
CA LYS A 22 10.59 -26.22 30.69
C LYS A 22 9.49 -26.29 29.63
N LEU A 23 8.96 -27.48 29.34
CA LEU A 23 7.75 -27.57 28.52
C LEU A 23 6.54 -27.26 29.42
N THR A 24 5.99 -26.07 29.27
CA THR A 24 4.68 -25.70 29.81
C THR A 24 3.63 -26.24 28.85
N GLU A 25 2.60 -26.92 29.38
CA GLU A 25 1.43 -27.31 28.58
C GLU A 25 0.71 -26.05 28.08
N LEU A 26 0.09 -26.14 26.89
CA LEU A 26 -0.70 -25.04 26.35
C LEU A 26 -2.08 -25.06 27.02
N VAL A 27 -2.31 -24.13 27.95
CA VAL A 27 -3.53 -24.06 28.78
C VAL A 27 -4.38 -22.85 28.36
N PRO A 28 -5.72 -22.97 28.27
CA PRO A 28 -6.61 -21.82 28.08
C PRO A 28 -6.36 -20.71 29.11
N PRO A 29 -6.36 -19.41 28.72
CA PRO A 29 -6.29 -18.31 29.67
C PRO A 29 -7.56 -18.24 30.53
N GLU A 30 -7.49 -17.64 31.71
CA GLU A 30 -8.58 -17.70 32.71
C GLU A 30 -9.87 -17.03 32.22
N ASP A 31 -9.75 -15.90 31.54
CA ASP A 31 -10.90 -15.15 31.01
C ASP A 31 -11.68 -15.95 29.94
N LEU A 32 -10.99 -16.77 29.14
CA LEU A 32 -11.65 -17.70 28.22
C LEU A 32 -12.43 -18.79 28.98
N LYS A 33 -11.98 -19.22 30.16
CA LYS A 33 -12.70 -20.21 31.00
C LYS A 33 -13.96 -19.60 31.60
N GLU A 34 -13.87 -18.38 32.10
CA GLU A 34 -15.01 -17.64 32.65
C GLU A 34 -16.10 -17.44 31.59
N VAL A 35 -15.72 -16.97 30.39
CA VAL A 35 -16.67 -16.77 29.30
C VAL A 35 -17.20 -18.10 28.77
N PHE A 36 -16.37 -19.13 28.59
CA PHE A 36 -16.85 -20.47 28.20
C PHE A 36 -17.89 -21.01 29.19
N SER A 37 -17.59 -20.96 30.49
CA SER A 37 -18.49 -21.39 31.56
C SER A 37 -19.82 -20.62 31.54
N LYS A 38 -19.79 -19.29 31.33
CA LYS A 38 -21.00 -18.46 31.16
C LYS A 38 -21.89 -18.98 30.02
N PHE A 39 -21.34 -19.21 28.83
CA PHE A 39 -22.12 -19.61 27.66
C PHE A 39 -22.55 -21.09 27.68
N ALA A 40 -21.72 -21.96 28.27
CA ALA A 40 -22.03 -23.38 28.55
C ALA A 40 -23.04 -23.56 29.70
N GLY A 41 -23.43 -22.49 30.41
CA GLY A 41 -24.37 -22.57 31.55
C GLY A 41 -23.79 -23.28 32.77
N GLY A 42 -22.47 -23.20 32.98
CA GLY A 42 -21.72 -23.96 33.98
C GLY A 42 -21.38 -25.40 33.57
N GLY A 43 -21.77 -25.82 32.36
CA GLY A 43 -21.39 -27.11 31.79
C GLY A 43 -19.91 -27.19 31.40
N SER A 44 -19.39 -28.42 31.29
CA SER A 44 -18.05 -28.70 30.76
C SER A 44 -17.99 -28.74 29.22
N HIS A 45 -19.15 -28.62 28.58
CA HIS A 45 -19.39 -28.77 27.15
C HIS A 45 -20.34 -27.66 26.67
N MET A 46 -20.24 -27.30 25.38
CA MET A 46 -21.05 -26.29 24.73
C MET A 46 -21.73 -26.87 23.47
N SER A 47 -23.02 -26.64 23.31
CA SER A 47 -23.81 -27.04 22.14
C SER A 47 -23.62 -26.07 20.95
N VAL A 48 -24.12 -26.44 19.76
CA VAL A 48 -24.10 -25.60 18.56
C VAL A 48 -24.80 -24.25 18.80
N GLU A 49 -25.94 -24.25 19.50
CA GLU A 49 -26.73 -23.05 19.82
C GLU A 49 -26.07 -22.18 20.90
N GLN A 50 -25.36 -22.80 21.85
CA GLN A 50 -24.55 -22.07 22.84
C GLN A 50 -23.31 -21.45 22.19
N LEU A 51 -22.65 -22.15 21.25
CA LEU A 51 -21.55 -21.61 20.44
C LEU A 51 -22.05 -20.45 19.57
N TYR A 52 -23.18 -20.63 18.88
CA TYR A 52 -23.79 -19.57 18.06
C TYR A 52 -23.98 -18.29 18.89
N ARG A 53 -24.60 -18.40 20.08
CA ARG A 53 -24.75 -17.27 21.00
C ARG A 53 -23.42 -16.69 21.47
N PHE A 54 -22.40 -17.52 21.75
CA PHE A 54 -21.05 -17.02 22.07
C PHE A 54 -20.46 -16.21 20.90
N LEU A 55 -20.62 -16.67 19.65
CA LEU A 55 -20.08 -16.00 18.47
C LEU A 55 -20.76 -14.65 18.22
N ILE A 56 -22.09 -14.58 18.35
CA ILE A 56 -22.81 -13.29 18.26
C ILE A 56 -22.47 -12.39 19.47
N GLU A 57 -22.81 -12.84 20.69
CA GLU A 57 -22.82 -12.00 21.91
C GLU A 57 -21.42 -11.63 22.44
N HIS A 58 -20.36 -12.39 22.14
CA HIS A 58 -19.02 -12.16 22.69
C HIS A 58 -17.92 -11.94 21.64
N GLN A 59 -18.03 -12.55 20.46
CA GLN A 59 -17.09 -12.30 19.36
C GLN A 59 -17.56 -11.18 18.41
N GLY A 60 -18.82 -10.73 18.50
CA GLY A 60 -19.37 -9.69 17.63
C GLY A 60 -19.54 -10.15 16.18
N GLU A 61 -19.80 -11.45 15.96
CA GLU A 61 -19.96 -12.05 14.63
C GLU A 61 -21.38 -11.85 14.09
N GLU A 62 -21.92 -10.62 14.10
CA GLU A 62 -23.35 -10.31 13.88
C GLU A 62 -24.01 -10.96 12.64
N ASN A 63 -23.22 -11.25 11.60
CA ASN A 63 -23.69 -11.86 10.35
C ASN A 63 -23.62 -13.40 10.32
N PHE A 64 -23.12 -14.06 11.36
CA PHE A 64 -23.04 -15.53 11.40
C PHE A 64 -24.43 -16.15 11.52
N THR A 65 -24.59 -17.34 10.92
CA THR A 65 -25.78 -18.16 11.08
C THR A 65 -25.53 -19.33 12.04
N LEU A 66 -26.61 -20.01 12.46
CA LEU A 66 -26.49 -21.27 13.18
C LEU A 66 -25.70 -22.30 12.36
N SER A 67 -25.83 -22.30 11.03
CA SER A 67 -25.09 -23.23 10.17
C SER A 67 -23.60 -22.91 10.04
N ASP A 68 -23.19 -21.66 10.27
CA ASP A 68 -21.76 -21.34 10.40
C ASP A 68 -21.18 -21.86 11.72
N SER A 69 -22.03 -21.96 12.75
CA SER A 69 -21.67 -22.61 14.01
C SER A 69 -21.60 -24.13 13.86
N GLU A 70 -22.50 -24.76 13.10
CA GLU A 70 -22.43 -26.18 12.72
C GLU A 70 -21.09 -26.49 12.02
N LYS A 71 -20.72 -25.71 10.99
CA LYS A 71 -19.45 -25.86 10.25
C LYS A 71 -18.21 -25.73 11.16
N ILE A 72 -18.27 -24.86 12.17
CA ILE A 72 -17.19 -24.71 13.16
C ILE A 72 -17.12 -25.94 14.08
N VAL A 73 -18.25 -26.48 14.53
CA VAL A 73 -18.29 -27.71 15.32
C VAL A 73 -17.75 -28.89 14.50
N ASP A 74 -18.17 -29.08 13.26
CA ASP A 74 -17.60 -30.09 12.34
C ASP A 74 -16.08 -29.95 12.18
N LYS A 75 -15.59 -28.71 12.01
CA LYS A 75 -14.16 -28.44 11.88
C LYS A 75 -13.39 -28.74 13.17
N VAL A 76 -13.95 -28.39 14.32
CA VAL A 76 -13.44 -28.75 15.66
C VAL A 76 -13.34 -30.26 15.82
N LEU A 77 -14.38 -31.01 15.45
CA LEU A 77 -14.42 -32.46 15.56
C LEU A 77 -13.40 -33.15 14.65
N GLN A 78 -13.18 -32.62 13.43
CA GLN A 78 -12.10 -33.05 12.54
C GLN A 78 -10.71 -32.83 13.17
N LEU A 79 -10.51 -31.70 13.87
CA LEU A 79 -9.26 -31.39 14.56
C LEU A 79 -9.06 -32.29 15.79
N ARG A 80 -10.12 -32.58 16.55
CA ARG A 80 -10.11 -33.52 17.68
C ARG A 80 -9.69 -34.92 17.20
N ARG A 81 -10.35 -35.44 16.16
CA ARG A 81 -10.06 -36.74 15.53
C ARG A 81 -8.63 -36.86 14.98
N THR A 82 -8.01 -35.76 14.52
CA THR A 82 -6.62 -35.77 14.00
C THR A 82 -5.54 -35.58 15.07
N HIS A 83 -5.90 -35.21 16.31
CA HIS A 83 -4.95 -35.08 17.43
C HIS A 83 -5.03 -36.26 18.43
N GLN A 84 -6.00 -37.16 18.29
CA GLN A 84 -6.25 -38.28 19.21
C GLN A 84 -6.14 -39.63 18.49
N GLU A 85 -4.94 -40.00 18.03
CA GLU A 85 -4.64 -41.37 17.55
C GLU A 85 -4.62 -42.43 18.68
N THR A 86 -4.85 -42.03 19.94
CA THR A 86 -4.97 -42.95 21.09
C THR A 86 -6.04 -42.48 22.08
N VAL A 87 -6.56 -43.44 22.86
CA VAL A 87 -7.72 -43.36 23.78
C VAL A 87 -9.09 -43.49 23.08
N HIS A 88 -9.99 -44.24 23.70
CA HIS A 88 -11.34 -44.48 23.19
C HIS A 88 -12.21 -43.22 23.21
N VAL A 89 -12.93 -42.97 22.11
CA VAL A 89 -13.95 -41.92 22.00
C VAL A 89 -15.24 -42.39 22.67
N ASP A 90 -15.82 -41.58 23.55
CA ASP A 90 -17.20 -41.73 24.01
C ASP A 90 -18.15 -41.43 22.83
N GLN A 91 -18.71 -42.48 22.23
CA GLN A 91 -19.47 -42.43 20.97
C GLN A 91 -20.83 -41.69 21.03
N TYR A 92 -21.11 -40.99 22.14
CA TYR A 92 -22.42 -40.43 22.46
C TYR A 92 -22.48 -38.89 22.54
N ARG A 93 -21.37 -38.18 22.26
CA ARG A 93 -21.28 -36.70 22.28
C ARG A 93 -20.55 -36.13 21.06
N GLU A 94 -20.93 -36.58 19.87
CA GLU A 94 -20.30 -36.11 18.62
C GLU A 94 -20.66 -34.67 18.22
N THR A 95 -21.57 -33.97 18.90
CA THR A 95 -22.02 -32.59 18.55
C THR A 95 -21.66 -31.53 19.58
N GLU A 96 -20.95 -31.88 20.65
CA GLU A 96 -20.58 -30.95 21.74
C GLU A 96 -19.09 -30.59 21.69
N ILE A 97 -18.76 -29.32 21.97
CA ILE A 97 -17.37 -28.83 22.05
C ILE A 97 -16.94 -28.55 23.50
N THR A 98 -15.67 -28.80 23.81
CA THR A 98 -15.09 -28.52 25.12
C THR A 98 -14.30 -27.20 25.12
N LEU A 99 -13.87 -26.77 26.31
CA LEU A 99 -12.97 -25.65 26.51
C LEU A 99 -11.62 -25.80 25.77
N ASP A 100 -11.08 -27.02 25.66
CA ASP A 100 -9.82 -27.27 24.94
C ASP A 100 -10.02 -27.21 23.42
N ASP A 101 -11.15 -27.76 22.93
CA ASP A 101 -11.52 -27.66 21.51
C ASP A 101 -11.65 -26.20 21.04
N ILE A 102 -12.42 -25.38 21.78
CA ILE A 102 -12.68 -23.99 21.39
C ILE A 102 -11.42 -23.13 21.50
N PHE A 103 -10.56 -23.38 22.50
CA PHE A 103 -9.26 -22.74 22.64
C PHE A 103 -8.32 -23.06 21.47
N ARG A 104 -8.24 -24.33 21.05
CA ARG A 104 -7.47 -24.74 19.85
C ARG A 104 -8.02 -24.09 18.59
N PHE A 105 -9.35 -24.05 18.42
CA PHE A 105 -10.00 -23.37 17.30
C PHE A 105 -9.67 -21.87 17.26
N PHE A 106 -9.69 -21.17 18.41
CA PHE A 106 -9.32 -19.76 18.48
C PHE A 106 -7.86 -19.44 18.19
N LEU A 107 -6.98 -20.45 18.07
CA LEU A 107 -5.61 -20.29 17.59
C LEU A 107 -5.47 -20.44 16.06
N LEU A 108 -6.55 -20.72 15.33
CA LEU A 108 -6.57 -20.77 13.87
C LEU A 108 -6.89 -19.39 13.30
N ASP A 109 -5.88 -18.64 12.86
CA ASP A 109 -6.04 -17.31 12.26
C ASP A 109 -6.77 -17.31 10.90
N GLU A 110 -6.93 -18.48 10.27
CA GLU A 110 -7.78 -18.68 9.10
C GLU A 110 -9.29 -18.59 9.41
N PHE A 111 -9.73 -18.90 10.63
CA PHE A 111 -11.14 -18.79 11.06
C PHE A 111 -11.36 -17.68 12.09
N ASN A 112 -10.35 -17.40 12.92
CA ASN A 112 -10.41 -16.47 14.04
C ASN A 112 -9.37 -15.34 13.94
N GLY A 113 -9.04 -14.90 12.73
CA GLY A 113 -8.18 -13.75 12.48
C GLY A 113 -8.75 -12.46 13.06
N PRO A 114 -7.91 -11.42 13.29
CA PRO A 114 -8.31 -10.23 14.04
C PRO A 114 -8.98 -9.16 13.17
N LEU A 115 -9.06 -9.35 11.86
CA LEU A 115 -9.56 -8.39 10.87
C LEU A 115 -10.63 -9.04 9.99
N LYS A 116 -11.45 -8.21 9.34
CA LYS A 116 -12.34 -8.65 8.25
C LYS A 116 -11.52 -9.00 7.00
N THR A 117 -11.72 -10.19 6.46
CA THR A 117 -11.05 -10.69 5.25
C THR A 117 -11.66 -10.16 3.95
N GLU A 118 -12.89 -9.67 4.01
CA GLU A 118 -13.65 -9.20 2.85
C GLU A 118 -13.65 -7.67 2.70
N VAL A 119 -13.86 -7.22 1.47
CA VAL A 119 -14.01 -5.80 1.12
C VAL A 119 -15.41 -5.35 1.52
N HIS A 120 -15.48 -4.35 2.41
CA HIS A 120 -16.73 -3.98 3.08
C HIS A 120 -16.90 -2.47 3.28
N HIS A 121 -15.92 -1.64 2.89
CA HIS A 121 -16.17 -0.23 2.64
C HIS A 121 -17.02 -0.06 1.38
N ASP A 122 -17.79 1.04 1.33
CA ASP A 122 -18.32 1.54 0.06
C ASP A 122 -17.15 1.87 -0.89
N MET A 123 -17.17 1.26 -2.09
CA MET A 123 -16.17 1.42 -3.14
C MET A 123 -16.65 2.29 -4.32
N ASN A 124 -17.83 2.93 -4.20
CA ASN A 124 -18.47 3.74 -5.25
C ASN A 124 -18.17 5.23 -5.15
N ALA A 125 -17.61 5.71 -4.02
CA ALA A 125 -17.12 7.09 -3.93
C ALA A 125 -15.92 7.35 -4.89
N PRO A 126 -15.62 8.62 -5.25
CA PRO A 126 -14.48 8.98 -6.11
C PRO A 126 -13.11 8.52 -5.60
N LEU A 127 -12.14 8.24 -6.49
CA LEU A 127 -10.77 7.85 -6.10
C LEU A 127 -10.07 8.80 -5.11
N SER A 128 -10.43 10.09 -5.04
CA SER A 128 -9.89 11.03 -4.04
C SER A 128 -10.32 10.72 -2.61
N HIS A 129 -11.35 9.88 -2.40
CA HIS A 129 -11.91 9.52 -1.10
C HIS A 129 -11.22 8.31 -0.43
N TYR A 130 -10.16 7.74 -1.03
CA TYR A 130 -9.44 6.59 -0.47
C TYR A 130 -7.95 6.88 -0.30
N PHE A 131 -7.35 6.32 0.74
CA PHE A 131 -5.92 6.04 0.75
C PHE A 131 -5.63 4.87 -0.20
N ILE A 132 -4.55 4.98 -0.98
CA ILE A 132 -4.21 4.03 -2.05
C ILE A 132 -2.81 3.47 -1.80
N TYR A 133 -2.67 2.15 -1.81
CA TYR A 133 -1.40 1.47 -1.53
C TYR A 133 -0.38 1.78 -2.64
N THR A 134 0.63 2.60 -2.33
CA THR A 134 1.47 3.29 -3.32
C THR A 134 2.96 2.95 -3.20
N GLY A 135 3.56 2.44 -4.28
CA GLY A 135 5.00 2.27 -4.41
C GLY A 135 5.75 3.55 -4.82
N HIS A 136 7.06 3.56 -4.58
CA HIS A 136 8.02 4.55 -5.06
C HIS A 136 9.17 3.83 -5.75
N ASN A 137 9.60 4.33 -6.92
CA ASN A 137 10.63 3.74 -7.79
C ASN A 137 10.52 2.21 -7.86
N SER A 138 9.33 1.73 -8.25
CA SER A 138 8.85 0.35 -7.98
C SER A 138 9.61 -0.74 -8.74
N TYR A 139 10.49 -0.35 -9.64
CA TYR A 139 11.39 -1.20 -10.42
C TYR A 139 12.73 -1.48 -9.70
N LEU A 140 13.11 -0.71 -8.67
CA LEU A 140 14.41 -0.86 -7.98
C LEU A 140 14.47 -2.09 -7.08
N THR A 141 15.49 -2.93 -7.25
CA THR A 141 15.75 -4.09 -6.39
C THR A 141 16.33 -3.73 -5.02
N GLY A 142 16.95 -2.56 -4.88
CA GLY A 142 17.64 -2.15 -3.65
C GLY A 142 17.73 -0.64 -3.46
N ASN A 143 18.95 -0.10 -3.54
CA ASN A 143 19.28 1.29 -3.21
C ASN A 143 19.08 2.24 -4.41
N GLN A 144 18.97 3.56 -4.17
CA GLN A 144 18.65 4.57 -5.19
C GLN A 144 19.85 5.02 -6.04
N LEU A 145 21.00 4.35 -5.98
CA LEU A 145 22.24 4.77 -6.65
C LEU A 145 22.91 3.67 -7.49
N SER A 146 22.74 2.39 -7.14
CA SER A 146 23.58 1.31 -7.68
C SER A 146 22.96 -0.10 -7.63
N SER A 147 21.65 -0.24 -7.46
CA SER A 147 20.99 -1.56 -7.53
C SER A 147 20.29 -1.78 -8.86
N ASP A 148 20.21 -3.02 -9.31
CA ASP A 148 19.54 -3.34 -10.57
C ASP A 148 18.06 -2.94 -10.58
N CYS A 149 17.55 -2.56 -11.75
CA CYS A 149 16.13 -2.41 -12.02
C CYS A 149 15.60 -3.76 -12.54
N SER A 150 14.40 -4.16 -12.13
CA SER A 150 13.72 -5.34 -12.69
C SER A 150 12.21 -5.29 -12.45
N GLU A 151 11.49 -6.23 -13.07
CA GLU A 151 10.07 -6.49 -12.84
C GLU A 151 9.78 -7.15 -11.47
N GLU A 152 10.76 -7.81 -10.86
CA GLU A 152 10.58 -8.62 -9.64
C GLU A 152 10.03 -7.85 -8.41
N PRO A 153 10.47 -6.61 -8.11
CA PRO A 153 9.87 -5.82 -7.03
C PRO A 153 8.45 -5.35 -7.37
N ILE A 154 8.11 -5.14 -8.64
CA ILE A 154 6.76 -4.81 -9.10
C ILE A 154 5.82 -6.01 -8.88
N ILE A 155 6.24 -7.21 -9.27
CA ILE A 155 5.48 -8.46 -9.05
C ILE A 155 5.19 -8.63 -7.55
N LYS A 156 6.22 -8.49 -6.70
CA LYS A 156 6.10 -8.61 -5.24
C LYS A 156 5.26 -7.50 -4.61
N ALA A 157 5.27 -6.29 -5.19
CA ALA A 157 4.40 -5.19 -4.78
C ALA A 157 2.92 -5.51 -5.08
N LEU A 158 2.61 -5.91 -6.31
CA LEU A 158 1.25 -6.22 -6.75
C LEU A 158 0.66 -7.42 -5.98
N GLN A 159 1.44 -8.48 -5.77
CA GLN A 159 1.07 -9.64 -4.93
C GLN A 159 0.83 -9.27 -3.46
N ARG A 160 1.44 -8.19 -2.96
CA ARG A 160 1.23 -7.63 -1.61
C ARG A 160 0.06 -6.63 -1.55
N GLY A 161 -0.73 -6.47 -2.62
CA GLY A 161 -1.88 -5.57 -2.67
C GLY A 161 -1.56 -4.13 -3.11
N VAL A 162 -0.30 -3.78 -3.44
CA VAL A 162 0.05 -2.43 -3.96
C VAL A 162 -0.78 -2.14 -5.21
N ARG A 163 -1.36 -0.93 -5.28
CA ARG A 163 -2.24 -0.46 -6.36
C ARG A 163 -1.61 0.62 -7.24
N VAL A 164 -0.62 1.37 -6.74
CA VAL A 164 0.13 2.35 -7.53
C VAL A 164 1.58 1.90 -7.73
N ILE A 165 2.00 1.79 -8.98
CA ILE A 165 3.34 1.38 -9.41
C ILE A 165 4.02 2.56 -10.11
N GLU A 166 5.29 2.81 -9.78
CA GLU A 166 6.09 3.87 -10.40
C GLU A 166 7.10 3.32 -11.42
N LEU A 167 7.16 3.96 -12.59
CA LEU A 167 8.08 3.66 -13.69
C LEU A 167 8.70 4.97 -14.23
N ASP A 168 10.02 5.06 -14.22
CA ASP A 168 10.74 6.24 -14.71
C ASP A 168 11.29 5.95 -16.10
N LEU A 169 10.71 6.59 -17.12
CA LEU A 169 10.95 6.26 -18.52
C LEU A 169 12.00 7.18 -19.14
N TRP A 170 13.11 6.59 -19.56
CA TRP A 170 14.23 7.27 -20.18
C TRP A 170 14.51 6.72 -21.58
N PRO A 171 15.08 7.52 -22.50
CA PRO A 171 15.65 7.00 -23.73
C PRO A 171 16.83 6.05 -23.45
N THR A 172 17.05 5.07 -24.33
CA THR A 172 18.32 4.34 -24.45
C THR A 172 19.49 5.27 -24.76
N THR A 173 20.73 4.80 -24.61
CA THR A 173 21.94 5.54 -24.99
C THR A 173 21.92 5.99 -26.45
N ASN A 174 21.37 5.17 -27.35
CA ASN A 174 21.17 5.45 -28.77
C ASN A 174 19.97 6.36 -29.05
N LYS A 175 19.06 6.55 -28.08
CA LYS A 175 17.80 7.32 -28.17
C LYS A 175 16.75 6.76 -29.16
N ASP A 176 16.92 5.49 -29.56
CA ASP A 176 16.05 4.70 -30.45
C ASP A 176 14.93 3.95 -29.72
N ASP A 177 15.07 3.76 -28.41
CA ASP A 177 14.18 2.94 -27.60
C ASP A 177 14.06 3.45 -26.16
N ILE A 178 13.23 2.77 -25.36
CA ILE A 178 12.82 3.17 -24.02
C ILE A 178 13.38 2.18 -22.99
N LYS A 179 13.93 2.71 -21.89
CA LYS A 179 14.32 1.96 -20.70
C LYS A 179 13.58 2.48 -19.45
N VAL A 180 13.34 1.60 -18.49
CA VAL A 180 12.99 1.98 -17.11
C VAL A 180 14.28 2.04 -16.31
N ASP A 181 14.59 3.19 -15.72
CA ASP A 181 15.88 3.43 -15.07
C ASP A 181 15.83 4.59 -14.07
N HIS A 182 16.67 4.56 -13.03
CA HIS A 182 16.81 5.67 -12.10
C HIS A 182 17.91 6.62 -12.62
N GLY A 183 17.48 7.60 -13.41
CA GLY A 183 18.37 8.46 -14.20
C GLY A 183 19.49 9.15 -13.40
N TRP A 184 20.63 9.33 -14.06
CA TRP A 184 21.87 9.89 -13.49
C TRP A 184 22.52 9.05 -12.38
N THR A 185 22.17 7.77 -12.26
CA THR A 185 22.79 6.84 -11.29
C THR A 185 23.37 5.59 -11.96
N LEU A 186 23.97 4.69 -11.16
CA LEU A 186 24.65 3.47 -11.63
C LEU A 186 23.73 2.24 -11.55
N THR A 187 22.43 2.43 -11.79
CA THR A 187 21.43 1.36 -11.83
C THR A 187 21.44 0.66 -13.19
N ASN A 188 21.38 -0.68 -13.22
CA ASN A 188 21.19 -1.40 -14.47
C ASN A 188 19.70 -1.31 -14.87
N PRO A 189 19.35 -0.87 -16.09
CA PRO A 189 17.96 -0.63 -16.48
C PRO A 189 17.18 -1.90 -16.83
N VAL A 190 15.85 -1.81 -16.84
CA VAL A 190 14.93 -2.87 -17.32
C VAL A 190 14.07 -2.37 -18.49
N SER A 191 13.69 -3.28 -19.40
CA SER A 191 12.78 -2.96 -20.51
C SER A 191 11.37 -2.64 -19.98
N PRO A 192 10.70 -1.57 -20.46
CA PRO A 192 9.32 -1.27 -20.08
C PRO A 192 8.35 -2.39 -20.39
N ILE A 193 8.55 -3.15 -21.48
CA ILE A 193 7.69 -4.28 -21.87
C ILE A 193 7.55 -5.28 -20.71
N LYS A 194 8.69 -5.73 -20.14
CA LYS A 194 8.73 -6.64 -18.98
C LYS A 194 7.94 -6.10 -17.79
N CYS A 195 8.03 -4.80 -17.52
CA CYS A 195 7.29 -4.16 -16.44
C CYS A 195 5.78 -4.12 -16.73
N LEU A 196 5.37 -3.72 -17.94
CA LEU A 196 3.96 -3.64 -18.33
C LEU A 196 3.30 -5.02 -18.42
N GLU A 197 3.97 -6.03 -18.97
CA GLU A 197 3.52 -7.42 -18.99
C GLU A 197 3.36 -7.98 -17.57
N SER A 198 4.30 -7.67 -16.67
CA SER A 198 4.21 -8.07 -15.26
C SER A 198 3.05 -7.36 -14.55
N ILE A 199 2.79 -6.09 -14.85
CA ILE A 199 1.61 -5.36 -14.35
C ILE A 199 0.31 -5.99 -14.89
N LYS A 200 0.27 -6.36 -16.18
CA LYS A 200 -0.88 -7.06 -16.77
C LYS A 200 -1.16 -8.40 -16.06
N LYS A 201 -0.12 -9.19 -15.85
CA LYS A 201 -0.20 -10.56 -15.32
C LYS A 201 -0.48 -10.62 -13.82
N TYR A 202 0.10 -9.73 -13.03
CA TYR A 202 0.01 -9.75 -11.56
C TYR A 202 -0.88 -8.66 -10.97
N GLY A 203 -1.30 -7.67 -11.78
CA GLY A 203 -2.03 -6.48 -11.32
C GLY A 203 -3.26 -6.77 -10.47
N PHE A 204 -4.03 -7.80 -10.85
CA PHE A 204 -5.33 -8.11 -10.24
C PHE A 204 -5.34 -9.39 -9.39
N VAL A 205 -4.16 -9.99 -9.13
CA VAL A 205 -4.03 -11.25 -8.36
C VAL A 205 -4.41 -11.08 -6.89
N ALA A 206 -4.12 -9.92 -6.29
CA ALA A 206 -4.42 -9.63 -4.88
C ALA A 206 -5.67 -8.75 -4.67
N SER A 207 -6.22 -8.15 -5.74
CA SER A 207 -7.34 -7.21 -5.68
C SER A 207 -7.87 -6.90 -7.07
N GLN A 208 -9.19 -6.92 -7.26
CA GLN A 208 -9.84 -6.54 -8.52
C GLN A 208 -9.84 -5.01 -8.77
N TYR A 209 -9.53 -4.20 -7.75
CA TYR A 209 -9.57 -2.74 -7.84
C TYR A 209 -8.37 -2.18 -8.64
N PRO A 210 -8.54 -1.04 -9.32
CA PRO A 210 -7.64 -0.56 -10.38
C PRO A 210 -6.16 -0.47 -9.99
N VAL A 211 -5.30 -0.64 -11.00
CA VAL A 211 -3.86 -0.38 -10.89
C VAL A 211 -3.52 0.95 -11.57
N ILE A 212 -2.83 1.83 -10.86
CA ILE A 212 -2.38 3.13 -11.39
C ILE A 212 -0.88 3.05 -11.66
N ILE A 213 -0.46 3.35 -12.89
CA ILE A 213 0.95 3.47 -13.26
C ILE A 213 1.31 4.96 -13.22
N THR A 214 2.10 5.38 -12.23
CA THR A 214 2.67 6.72 -12.20
C THR A 214 3.97 6.74 -12.99
N ILE A 215 3.99 7.50 -14.08
CA ILE A 215 5.17 7.60 -14.96
C ILE A 215 5.93 8.89 -14.65
N GLU A 216 7.25 8.82 -14.45
CA GLU A 216 8.12 9.97 -14.67
C GLU A 216 8.64 9.93 -16.11
N ASP A 217 8.32 10.97 -16.88
CA ASP A 217 8.47 11.01 -18.34
C ASP A 217 9.64 11.90 -18.76
N HIS A 218 10.73 11.27 -19.22
CA HIS A 218 11.92 11.92 -19.80
C HIS A 218 12.05 11.68 -21.30
N LEU A 219 10.96 11.30 -21.99
CA LEU A 219 10.99 10.83 -23.38
C LEU A 219 10.92 11.96 -24.43
N THR A 220 11.21 11.61 -25.69
CA THR A 220 10.96 12.46 -26.88
C THR A 220 9.49 12.37 -27.32
N GLU A 221 9.09 13.14 -28.34
CA GLU A 221 7.73 13.06 -28.92
C GLU A 221 7.49 11.68 -29.57
N GLU A 222 8.48 11.16 -30.28
CA GLU A 222 8.48 9.83 -30.91
C GLU A 222 8.47 8.68 -29.89
N LEU A 223 9.31 8.76 -28.85
CA LEU A 223 9.34 7.73 -27.80
C LEU A 223 8.08 7.74 -26.92
N ARG A 224 7.38 8.88 -26.80
CA ARG A 224 6.04 8.94 -26.21
C ARG A 224 5.02 8.17 -27.05
N ALA A 225 5.01 8.36 -28.37
CA ALA A 225 4.13 7.59 -29.26
C ALA A 225 4.43 6.09 -29.17
N LYS A 226 5.71 5.70 -29.21
CA LYS A 226 6.17 4.30 -29.01
C LYS A 226 5.71 3.71 -27.67
N PHE A 227 5.72 4.49 -26.59
CA PHE A 227 5.17 4.05 -25.31
C PHE A 227 3.64 3.91 -25.34
N ALA A 228 2.93 4.84 -25.99
CA ALA A 228 1.47 4.80 -26.06
C ALA A 228 0.96 3.58 -26.86
N GLU A 229 1.63 3.28 -27.97
CA GLU A 229 1.44 2.05 -28.74
C GLU A 229 1.70 0.81 -27.85
N MET A 230 2.88 0.73 -27.23
CA MET A 230 3.27 -0.40 -26.36
C MET A 230 2.28 -0.62 -25.20
N ALA A 231 1.85 0.44 -24.51
CA ALA A 231 0.89 0.34 -23.41
C ALA A 231 -0.49 -0.10 -23.90
N THR A 232 -0.93 0.41 -25.05
CA THR A 232 -2.23 0.03 -25.65
C THR A 232 -2.21 -1.42 -26.12
N GLN A 233 -1.15 -1.87 -26.80
CA GLN A 233 -1.00 -3.27 -27.24
C GLN A 233 -0.90 -4.24 -26.07
N ILE A 234 -0.12 -3.92 -25.02
CA ILE A 234 0.04 -4.80 -23.87
C ILE A 234 -1.25 -4.89 -23.06
N PHE A 235 -1.88 -3.78 -22.70
CA PHE A 235 -3.06 -3.82 -21.82
C PHE A 235 -4.38 -4.06 -22.58
N GLY A 236 -4.51 -3.63 -23.83
CA GLY A 236 -5.77 -3.68 -24.58
C GLY A 236 -6.91 -2.98 -23.81
N GLU A 237 -8.07 -3.63 -23.75
CA GLU A 237 -9.23 -3.17 -22.97
C GLU A 237 -8.93 -2.90 -21.48
N MET A 238 -7.87 -3.48 -20.91
CA MET A 238 -7.50 -3.21 -19.52
C MET A 238 -7.07 -1.75 -19.35
N LEU A 239 -6.58 -1.06 -20.38
CA LEU A 239 -6.16 0.34 -20.31
C LEU A 239 -7.38 1.27 -20.27
N PHE A 240 -7.62 1.95 -19.14
CA PHE A 240 -8.69 2.92 -19.02
C PHE A 240 -8.19 4.36 -19.25
N TYR A 241 -8.77 4.99 -20.27
CA TYR A 241 -8.70 6.42 -20.53
C TYR A 241 -10.09 6.97 -20.91
N PRO A 242 -10.49 8.18 -20.47
CA PRO A 242 -11.77 8.78 -20.81
C PRO A 242 -11.89 9.11 -22.31
N GLN A 243 -13.11 9.14 -22.84
CA GLN A 243 -13.33 9.67 -24.18
C GLN A 243 -13.10 11.20 -24.21
N GLN A 244 -12.67 11.72 -25.36
CA GLN A 244 -12.05 13.04 -25.45
C GLN A 244 -12.98 14.23 -25.07
N ALA A 245 -14.30 14.03 -25.10
CA ALA A 245 -15.29 15.02 -24.63
C ALA A 245 -15.45 15.04 -23.10
N GLU A 246 -15.38 13.88 -22.45
CA GLU A 246 -15.49 13.74 -20.98
C GLU A 246 -14.19 14.17 -20.29
N TYR A 247 -13.05 13.84 -20.92
CA TYR A 247 -11.69 14.08 -20.44
C TYR A 247 -11.41 15.51 -19.96
N LEU A 248 -11.96 16.53 -20.62
CA LEU A 248 -11.74 17.95 -20.32
C LEU A 248 -12.73 18.54 -19.30
N SER A 249 -13.61 17.74 -18.72
CA SER A 249 -14.69 18.21 -17.83
C SER A 249 -14.83 17.46 -16.51
N LEU A 250 -13.94 16.51 -16.21
CA LEU A 250 -13.97 15.71 -14.97
C LEU A 250 -13.88 16.60 -13.71
N THR A 251 -15.03 16.80 -13.06
CA THR A 251 -15.19 17.50 -11.78
C THR A 251 -14.85 16.61 -10.58
N GLU A 252 -14.94 15.29 -10.73
CA GLU A 252 -14.58 14.27 -9.75
C GLU A 252 -13.83 13.12 -10.47
N PHE A 253 -13.13 12.27 -9.71
CA PHE A 253 -12.53 11.05 -10.27
C PHE A 253 -13.56 9.92 -10.31
N PRO A 254 -13.47 8.95 -11.24
CA PRO A 254 -14.26 7.73 -11.18
C PRO A 254 -13.95 6.94 -9.90
N SER A 255 -14.83 6.00 -9.56
CA SER A 255 -14.73 5.18 -8.34
C SER A 255 -13.86 3.94 -8.54
N PRO A 256 -13.24 3.38 -7.49
CA PRO A 256 -12.59 2.06 -7.56
C PRO A 256 -13.49 0.97 -8.15
N GLU A 257 -14.78 0.96 -7.81
CA GLU A 257 -15.76 -0.02 -8.31
C GLU A 257 -15.94 0.09 -9.83
N SER A 258 -16.16 1.30 -10.37
CA SER A 258 -16.32 1.54 -11.81
C SER A 258 -15.06 1.23 -12.63
N LEU A 259 -13.90 1.15 -11.96
CA LEU A 259 -12.58 0.93 -12.53
C LEU A 259 -12.02 -0.48 -12.25
N LYS A 260 -12.86 -1.42 -11.79
CA LYS A 260 -12.44 -2.82 -11.59
C LYS A 260 -11.76 -3.41 -12.83
N ASN A 261 -10.65 -4.10 -12.60
CA ASN A 261 -9.76 -4.72 -13.59
C ASN A 261 -9.14 -3.75 -14.62
N ARG A 262 -9.17 -2.43 -14.36
CA ARG A 262 -8.55 -1.41 -15.23
C ARG A 262 -7.16 -0.98 -14.75
N VAL A 263 -6.30 -0.67 -15.72
CA VAL A 263 -4.97 -0.06 -15.58
C VAL A 263 -5.05 1.39 -16.04
N ILE A 264 -4.47 2.31 -15.27
CA ILE A 264 -4.68 3.76 -15.40
C ILE A 264 -3.33 4.47 -15.44
N ILE A 265 -3.05 5.27 -16.48
CA ILE A 265 -1.80 6.03 -16.55
C ILE A 265 -1.94 7.38 -15.82
N SER A 266 -0.91 7.74 -15.05
CA SER A 266 -0.80 9.03 -14.40
C SER A 266 0.57 9.67 -14.61
N THR A 267 0.62 10.76 -15.38
CA THR A 267 1.82 11.59 -15.52
C THR A 267 1.45 13.03 -15.83
N LYS A 268 2.44 13.87 -16.13
CA LYS A 268 2.26 15.25 -16.59
C LYS A 268 1.98 15.23 -18.10
N PRO A 269 0.83 15.69 -18.59
CA PRO A 269 0.57 15.76 -20.03
C PRO A 269 1.61 16.63 -20.76
N PRO A 270 1.94 16.31 -22.03
CA PRO A 270 2.75 17.18 -22.88
C PRO A 270 2.18 18.61 -22.99
N LYS A 271 3.05 19.59 -23.28
CA LYS A 271 2.58 20.93 -23.67
C LYS A 271 2.00 20.85 -25.08
N GLU A 272 0.78 21.34 -25.27
CA GLU A 272 0.22 21.51 -26.61
C GLU A 272 1.05 22.52 -27.40
N ARG A 273 1.74 22.03 -28.44
CA ARG A 273 2.27 22.86 -29.50
C ARG A 273 1.11 23.18 -30.44
N PHE A 274 0.48 24.33 -30.27
CA PHE A 274 -0.39 24.87 -31.31
C PHE A 274 0.42 24.94 -32.61
N LYS A 275 0.09 24.09 -33.58
CA LYS A 275 0.57 24.21 -34.96
C LYS A 275 -0.13 25.41 -35.59
N SER A 276 0.29 26.61 -35.20
CA SER A 276 -0.09 27.83 -35.89
C SER A 276 0.45 27.73 -37.32
N ASN A 277 -0.45 27.49 -38.26
CA ASN A 277 -0.16 27.68 -39.68
C ASN A 277 0.31 29.12 -39.86
N ARG A 278 1.63 29.31 -39.99
CA ARG A 278 2.24 30.62 -40.24
C ARG A 278 1.91 31.08 -41.65
N ILE A 279 0.69 31.57 -41.83
CA ILE A 279 0.41 32.64 -42.79
C ILE A 279 1.39 33.76 -42.43
N LYS A 280 2.25 34.14 -43.38
CA LYS A 280 3.29 35.14 -43.17
C LYS A 280 2.69 36.54 -43.31
N ASP A 281 2.11 37.06 -42.24
CA ASP A 281 1.86 38.50 -42.13
C ASP A 281 3.08 39.21 -41.51
N ASN A 282 3.62 40.18 -42.24
CA ASN A 282 4.74 41.01 -41.79
C ASN A 282 4.22 42.13 -40.88
N GLY A 283 4.31 41.93 -39.56
CA GLY A 283 3.98 42.94 -38.55
C GLY A 283 5.20 43.32 -37.68
N ASN A 284 5.81 44.47 -37.93
CA ASN A 284 6.84 45.05 -37.06
C ASN A 284 6.22 45.61 -35.77
N TYR A 285 6.64 45.12 -34.60
CA TYR A 285 6.66 45.85 -33.32
C TYR A 285 7.66 45.17 -32.35
N PRO A 286 8.13 45.82 -31.26
CA PRO A 286 9.52 45.70 -30.84
C PRO A 286 9.76 44.69 -29.72
N SER A 287 11.04 44.36 -29.52
CA SER A 287 11.54 43.57 -28.40
C SER A 287 11.34 44.28 -27.05
N LEU A 288 11.06 43.47 -26.03
CA LEU A 288 11.16 43.83 -24.62
C LEU A 288 11.81 42.64 -23.90
N ASP A 289 13.06 42.83 -23.48
CA ASP A 289 13.89 41.81 -22.84
C ASP A 289 13.55 41.62 -21.35
N GLY A 290 14.04 40.51 -20.79
CA GLY A 290 14.59 40.54 -19.44
C GLY A 290 13.72 39.99 -18.30
N SER A 291 13.72 38.67 -18.14
CA SER A 291 13.81 38.06 -16.80
C SER A 291 14.40 36.66 -16.89
N SER A 292 15.60 36.46 -16.35
CA SER A 292 16.33 35.18 -16.34
C SER A 292 15.64 34.13 -15.46
N GLU A 293 15.53 32.88 -15.91
CA GLU A 293 15.11 31.78 -15.04
C GLU A 293 16.22 31.44 -14.03
N SER A 294 15.96 31.66 -12.74
CA SER A 294 16.86 31.30 -11.65
C SER A 294 16.69 29.82 -11.28
N SER A 295 17.61 28.98 -11.75
CA SER A 295 17.73 27.58 -11.33
C SER A 295 18.49 27.48 -9.99
N GLU A 296 17.77 27.25 -8.89
CA GLU A 296 18.37 26.87 -7.60
C GLU A 296 18.73 25.38 -7.60
N ASP A 297 19.88 25.03 -8.15
CA ASP A 297 20.56 23.72 -7.96
C ASP A 297 21.98 23.97 -7.43
N GLU A 298 22.24 23.60 -6.18
CA GLU A 298 23.57 23.76 -5.55
C GLU A 298 24.51 22.59 -5.89
N SER A 299 25.45 22.81 -6.81
CA SER A 299 26.79 22.18 -6.76
C SER A 299 27.78 22.97 -7.63
N SER A 300 28.97 23.25 -7.10
CA SER A 300 29.97 24.11 -7.75
C SER A 300 31.23 23.33 -8.14
N GLY A 301 31.67 23.49 -9.39
CA GLY A 301 32.94 22.95 -9.91
C GLY A 301 33.17 23.35 -11.37
N LYS A 302 34.15 24.24 -11.61
CA LYS A 302 34.69 24.58 -12.94
C LYS A 302 35.93 23.68 -13.22
N GLU A 303 36.55 23.58 -14.41
CA GLU A 303 36.80 24.57 -15.48
C GLU A 303 36.81 23.98 -16.91
N SER A 304 36.90 24.85 -17.92
CA SER A 304 36.95 24.62 -19.38
C SER A 304 38.41 24.35 -19.87
N PRO A 305 38.83 24.37 -21.18
CA PRO A 305 38.19 24.78 -22.47
C PRO A 305 37.80 23.58 -23.38
N ASP A 306 36.90 23.65 -24.38
CA ASP A 306 36.54 24.64 -25.41
C ASP A 306 37.35 24.55 -26.72
N THR A 307 36.69 24.13 -27.81
CA THR A 307 37.11 24.31 -29.23
C THR A 307 35.90 24.07 -30.15
N THR A 308 35.57 25.04 -31.01
CA THR A 308 34.52 24.96 -32.04
C THR A 308 35.04 24.46 -33.39
N ILE A 309 34.29 23.60 -34.10
CA ILE A 309 34.40 23.41 -35.56
C ILE A 309 32.99 23.24 -36.16
N GLU A 310 32.67 24.05 -37.17
CA GLU A 310 31.49 23.89 -38.05
C GLU A 310 31.87 23.11 -39.31
N VAL A 311 30.96 22.32 -39.87
CA VAL A 311 31.12 21.73 -41.21
C VAL A 311 29.79 21.71 -41.96
N GLU A 312 29.68 22.52 -43.01
CA GLU A 312 28.65 22.35 -44.06
C GLU A 312 29.05 21.22 -45.02
N ILE A 313 28.09 20.39 -45.45
CA ILE A 313 28.21 19.63 -46.71
C ILE A 313 26.91 19.79 -47.51
N LYS A 314 27.07 19.94 -48.83
CA LYS A 314 26.05 20.48 -49.77
C LYS A 314 25.14 19.40 -50.33
N SER A 315 23.90 19.79 -50.63
CA SER A 315 22.98 19.02 -51.47
C SER A 315 23.45 18.95 -52.92
N THR A 316 23.20 17.82 -53.59
CA THR A 316 23.37 17.66 -55.05
C THR A 316 22.09 17.07 -55.64
N ASN A 317 21.52 17.75 -56.64
CA ASN A 317 20.32 17.27 -57.35
C ASN A 317 20.68 16.28 -58.46
N GLY A 318 19.77 15.34 -58.73
CA GLY A 318 19.74 14.53 -59.95
C GLY A 318 18.29 14.25 -60.34
N CYS A 319 17.96 14.44 -61.62
CA CYS A 319 16.71 14.04 -62.27
C CYS A 319 16.85 12.56 -62.74
N ASP A 320 15.82 11.83 -63.21
CA ASP A 320 14.82 12.16 -64.22
C ASP A 320 13.41 11.57 -63.97
N ARG A 321 12.53 11.70 -64.96
CA ARG A 321 11.10 11.31 -64.95
C ARG A 321 10.86 10.08 -65.84
N ASP A 322 9.75 9.39 -65.60
CA ASP A 322 8.89 8.86 -66.68
C ASP A 322 7.43 8.72 -66.20
N GLU A 323 6.47 8.75 -67.12
CA GLU A 323 5.01 8.60 -66.88
C GLU A 323 4.49 7.32 -67.55
N GLY A 324 3.50 6.63 -66.96
CA GLY A 324 3.23 5.21 -67.32
C GLY A 324 1.85 4.61 -67.00
N ASP A 325 0.77 5.32 -67.33
CA ASP A 325 -0.58 4.78 -67.62
C ASP A 325 -1.41 4.10 -66.49
N THR A 326 -2.65 3.70 -66.81
CA THR A 326 -3.78 3.50 -65.88
C THR A 326 -4.51 2.18 -66.10
N SER A 327 -4.78 1.41 -65.04
CA SER A 327 -5.75 0.30 -65.08
C SER A 327 -6.47 0.11 -63.73
N SER A 328 -7.63 -0.54 -63.76
CA SER A 328 -8.67 -0.45 -62.71
C SER A 328 -8.90 -1.75 -61.93
N CYS A 329 -9.13 -1.60 -60.62
CA CYS A 329 -9.55 -2.63 -59.65
C CYS A 329 -8.56 -3.82 -59.47
N GLU A 330 -8.55 -4.56 -58.36
CA GLU A 330 -9.65 -4.87 -57.45
C GLU A 330 -9.23 -4.99 -55.96
N CYS A 331 -10.24 -5.13 -55.10
CA CYS A 331 -10.24 -5.29 -53.64
C CYS A 331 -8.94 -5.82 -52.98
N ASP A 332 -8.31 -4.99 -52.13
CA ASP A 332 -7.33 -5.43 -51.14
C ASP A 332 -7.81 -5.01 -49.73
N GLN A 333 -8.30 -5.98 -48.95
CA GLN A 333 -8.92 -5.74 -47.64
C GLN A 333 -7.87 -5.44 -46.57
N ARG A 334 -7.35 -4.20 -46.58
CA ARG A 334 -6.57 -3.68 -45.46
C ARG A 334 -7.48 -3.57 -44.23
N LEU A 335 -7.35 -4.56 -43.34
CA LEU A 335 -7.82 -4.49 -41.96
C LEU A 335 -7.52 -3.11 -41.40
N SER A 336 -8.53 -2.47 -40.80
CA SER A 336 -8.39 -1.14 -40.20
C SER A 336 -7.37 -1.20 -39.07
N GLN A 337 -6.14 -0.82 -39.36
CA GLN A 337 -5.06 -0.73 -38.40
C GLN A 337 -5.39 0.43 -37.45
N GLU A 338 -6.04 0.11 -36.33
CA GLU A 338 -6.44 1.10 -35.32
C GLU A 338 -5.20 1.86 -34.85
N CYS A 339 -5.11 3.12 -35.24
CA CYS A 339 -3.97 3.96 -34.89
C CYS A 339 -3.97 4.15 -33.37
N SER A 340 -2.87 3.76 -32.72
CA SER A 340 -2.76 3.81 -31.27
C SER A 340 -3.07 5.21 -30.75
N PRO A 341 -3.86 5.35 -29.66
CA PRO A 341 -4.24 6.66 -29.12
C PRO A 341 -3.00 7.47 -28.77
N ASP A 342 -3.06 8.79 -29.01
CA ASP A 342 -1.96 9.69 -28.69
C ASP A 342 -1.56 9.59 -27.20
N TYR A 343 -0.28 9.80 -26.92
CA TYR A 343 0.27 9.71 -25.57
C TYR A 343 -0.44 10.65 -24.58
N ARG A 344 -0.99 11.79 -25.01
CA ARG A 344 -1.82 12.66 -24.16
C ARG A 344 -3.11 11.96 -23.75
N THR A 345 -3.82 11.37 -24.72
CA THR A 345 -5.14 10.75 -24.55
C THR A 345 -5.14 9.65 -23.50
N ILE A 346 -4.10 8.81 -23.46
CA ILE A 346 -4.01 7.71 -22.48
C ILE A 346 -3.73 8.17 -21.03
N ILE A 347 -3.43 9.46 -20.78
CA ILE A 347 -3.11 9.97 -19.43
C ILE A 347 -4.40 10.38 -18.70
N THR A 348 -4.93 9.47 -17.92
CA THR A 348 -6.18 9.66 -17.15
C THR A 348 -6.02 10.57 -15.94
N ILE A 349 -4.90 10.49 -15.20
CA ILE A 349 -4.71 11.28 -13.95
C ILE A 349 -3.54 12.26 -14.13
N HIS A 350 -3.87 13.54 -14.38
CA HIS A 350 -2.88 14.58 -14.71
C HIS A 350 -2.08 15.07 -13.51
N ASN A 351 -0.75 15.01 -13.59
CA ASN A 351 0.17 15.67 -12.66
C ASN A 351 0.43 17.13 -13.09
N LYS A 352 -0.30 18.10 -12.53
CA LYS A 352 -0.22 19.53 -12.93
C LYS A 352 0.80 20.29 -12.07
N LYS A 353 1.98 20.63 -12.62
CA LYS A 353 2.98 21.50 -11.96
C LYS A 353 2.64 22.99 -12.16
N PHE A 354 2.26 23.70 -11.09
CA PHE A 354 1.96 25.15 -11.12
C PHE A 354 3.16 26.01 -10.68
N LYS A 355 3.43 27.10 -11.42
CA LYS A 355 4.18 28.27 -10.90
C LYS A 355 3.21 29.12 -10.04
N GLY A 356 3.70 29.77 -8.98
CA GLY A 356 2.86 30.54 -8.03
C GLY A 356 3.00 30.12 -6.57
N SER A 357 2.18 30.71 -5.69
CA SER A 357 2.21 30.49 -4.23
C SER A 357 1.74 29.08 -3.84
N LEU A 358 1.88 28.73 -2.56
CA LEU A 358 1.34 27.46 -2.04
C LEU A 358 -0.20 27.43 -2.09
N LYS A 359 -0.87 28.56 -1.86
CA LYS A 359 -2.33 28.68 -2.00
C LYS A 359 -2.77 28.50 -3.46
N ASP A 360 -2.05 29.05 -4.42
CA ASP A 360 -2.36 28.86 -5.85
C ASP A 360 -2.29 27.38 -6.26
N LYS A 361 -1.31 26.64 -5.73
CA LYS A 361 -1.17 25.19 -5.96
C LYS A 361 -2.35 24.40 -5.38
N LEU A 362 -2.91 24.84 -4.25
CA LEU A 362 -3.98 24.17 -3.50
C LEU A 362 -5.42 24.57 -3.90
N LYS A 363 -5.62 25.61 -4.72
CA LYS A 363 -6.96 26.01 -5.24
C LYS A 363 -7.73 24.84 -5.85
N THR A 364 -8.93 24.55 -5.37
CA THR A 364 -9.76 23.39 -5.77
C THR A 364 -10.62 23.61 -7.02
N ASP A 365 -10.55 24.80 -7.60
CA ASP A 365 -11.35 25.21 -8.76
C ASP A 365 -10.97 24.45 -10.05
N GLY A 366 -11.94 24.26 -10.94
CA GLY A 366 -11.77 23.56 -12.22
C GLY A 366 -11.76 22.04 -12.13
N GLU A 367 -11.09 21.39 -13.09
CA GLU A 367 -10.91 19.93 -13.20
C GLU A 367 -10.20 19.31 -11.99
N VAL A 368 -10.43 18.02 -11.73
CA VAL A 368 -9.59 17.24 -10.82
C VAL A 368 -8.14 17.12 -11.31
N ARG A 369 -7.19 17.04 -10.37
CA ARG A 369 -5.76 16.89 -10.69
C ARG A 369 -4.99 16.10 -9.63
N ARG A 370 -3.78 15.66 -9.99
CA ARG A 370 -2.74 15.19 -9.08
C ARG A 370 -1.69 16.28 -8.84
N LEU A 371 -1.25 16.42 -7.59
CA LEU A 371 0.03 17.02 -7.21
C LEU A 371 0.97 15.94 -6.69
N SER A 372 2.28 16.16 -6.82
CA SER A 372 3.32 15.27 -6.25
C SER A 372 4.35 16.11 -5.49
N TRP A 373 4.53 15.81 -4.21
CA TRP A 373 5.40 16.56 -3.27
C TRP A 373 6.35 15.62 -2.53
N SER A 374 7.57 16.09 -2.22
CA SER A 374 8.46 15.35 -1.32
C SER A 374 7.93 15.38 0.12
N GLU A 375 8.35 14.42 0.96
CA GLU A 375 8.05 14.43 2.40
C GLU A 375 8.36 15.78 3.07
N THR A 376 9.48 16.43 2.71
CA THR A 376 9.92 17.71 3.26
C THR A 376 9.08 18.88 2.74
N THR A 377 8.53 18.75 1.53
CA THR A 377 7.56 19.72 0.97
C THR A 377 6.24 19.64 1.72
N LEU A 378 5.74 18.43 2.02
CA LEU A 378 4.55 18.24 2.86
C LEU A 378 4.78 18.75 4.28
N GLU A 379 5.92 18.44 4.89
CA GLU A 379 6.28 18.88 6.25
C GLU A 379 6.16 20.40 6.38
N LYS A 380 6.89 21.16 5.56
CA LYS A 380 6.82 22.64 5.51
C LYS A 380 5.43 23.19 5.14
N ALA A 381 4.69 22.50 4.26
CA ALA A 381 3.34 22.92 3.89
C ALA A 381 2.34 22.72 5.05
N SER A 382 2.46 21.61 5.78
CA SER A 382 1.60 21.27 6.92
C SER A 382 1.77 22.23 8.11
N GLU A 383 2.94 22.85 8.26
CA GLU A 383 3.19 23.87 9.29
C GLU A 383 2.26 25.07 9.14
N SER A 384 1.93 25.49 7.91
CA SER A 384 1.29 26.78 7.61
C SER A 384 -0.02 26.74 6.82
N HIS A 385 -0.31 25.63 6.11
CA HIS A 385 -1.43 25.51 5.15
C HIS A 385 -2.25 24.22 5.34
N GLY A 386 -2.32 23.70 6.57
CA GLY A 386 -2.93 22.39 6.87
C GLY A 386 -4.38 22.22 6.37
N THR A 387 -5.25 23.21 6.61
CA THR A 387 -6.65 23.19 6.16
C THR A 387 -6.78 23.28 4.64
N ASP A 388 -5.94 24.09 3.99
CA ASP A 388 -5.87 24.20 2.52
C ASP A 388 -5.43 22.86 1.87
N ILE A 389 -4.57 22.07 2.53
CA ILE A 389 -4.18 20.72 2.06
C ILE A 389 -5.35 19.74 2.18
N ILE A 390 -6.10 19.75 3.28
CA ILE A 390 -7.28 18.88 3.47
C ILE A 390 -8.37 19.22 2.45
N ARG A 391 -8.68 20.51 2.26
CA ARG A 391 -9.61 20.97 1.21
C ARG A 391 -9.16 20.51 -0.18
N PHE A 392 -7.86 20.57 -0.48
CA PHE A 392 -7.32 20.04 -1.72
C PHE A 392 -7.55 18.52 -1.85
N THR A 393 -7.22 17.73 -0.83
CA THR A 393 -7.31 16.26 -0.88
C THR A 393 -8.72 15.68 -0.77
N GLN A 394 -9.74 16.49 -0.49
CA GLN A 394 -11.15 16.05 -0.64
C GLN A 394 -11.46 15.74 -2.11
N LYS A 395 -11.20 16.70 -3.00
CA LYS A 395 -11.50 16.60 -4.45
C LYS A 395 -10.33 16.09 -5.30
N ASN A 396 -9.09 16.35 -4.91
CA ASN A 396 -7.89 16.11 -5.72
C ASN A 396 -6.98 15.05 -5.10
N ILE A 397 -6.03 14.53 -5.90
CA ILE A 397 -5.05 13.55 -5.43
C ILE A 397 -3.74 14.24 -5.05
N LEU A 398 -3.25 13.99 -3.83
CA LEU A 398 -1.90 14.35 -3.40
C LEU A 398 -1.04 13.09 -3.28
N ARG A 399 0.06 13.07 -4.06
CA ARG A 399 1.15 12.11 -3.90
C ARG A 399 2.25 12.70 -3.02
N VAL A 400 2.72 11.91 -2.07
CA VAL A 400 3.82 12.25 -1.15
C VAL A 400 4.90 11.20 -1.31
N TYR A 401 6.13 11.61 -1.65
CA TYR A 401 7.23 10.67 -1.95
C TYR A 401 8.51 10.92 -1.11
N PRO A 402 9.38 9.91 -0.95
CA PRO A 402 10.60 10.04 -0.17
C PRO A 402 11.56 11.06 -0.79
N ARG A 403 12.26 11.86 0.03
CA ARG A 403 13.25 12.83 -0.47
C ARG A 403 14.51 12.14 -1.00
N ALA A 404 15.13 12.70 -2.04
CA ALA A 404 16.29 12.13 -2.74
C ALA A 404 17.48 11.76 -1.83
N THR A 405 17.69 12.46 -0.71
CA THR A 405 18.77 12.13 0.26
C THR A 405 18.58 10.78 0.97
N ARG A 406 17.44 10.08 0.77
CA ARG A 406 17.19 8.72 1.25
C ARG A 406 17.80 7.63 0.37
N VAL A 407 19.03 7.84 -0.11
CA VAL A 407 19.74 6.96 -1.07
C VAL A 407 19.77 5.47 -0.71
N LYS A 408 19.67 5.12 0.58
CA LYS A 408 19.54 3.74 1.07
C LYS A 408 18.09 3.19 1.06
N SER A 409 17.20 3.73 0.23
CA SER A 409 15.78 3.35 0.08
C SER A 409 14.98 3.30 1.39
N THR A 410 15.33 4.16 2.35
CA THR A 410 14.59 4.30 3.62
C THR A 410 13.24 4.98 3.40
N ASN A 411 12.28 4.78 4.31
CA ASN A 411 10.94 5.35 4.21
C ASN A 411 10.60 6.33 5.36
N PHE A 412 9.94 7.43 5.03
CA PHE A 412 9.41 8.42 5.99
C PHE A 412 8.20 7.87 6.78
N LYS A 413 7.71 8.56 7.80
CA LYS A 413 6.55 8.09 8.58
C LYS A 413 5.25 8.39 7.81
N PRO A 414 4.41 7.40 7.47
CA PRO A 414 3.29 7.62 6.54
C PRO A 414 2.18 8.53 7.11
N HIS A 415 2.01 8.53 8.44
CA HIS A 415 0.97 9.26 9.18
C HIS A 415 0.72 10.71 8.72
N LEU A 416 1.77 11.48 8.39
CA LEU A 416 1.67 12.89 8.04
C LEU A 416 0.95 13.06 6.69
N GLY A 417 1.10 12.11 5.76
CA GLY A 417 0.32 12.11 4.53
C GLY A 417 -1.17 11.87 4.82
N TRP A 418 -1.47 10.82 5.58
CA TRP A 418 -2.84 10.43 5.89
C TRP A 418 -3.60 11.46 6.73
N MET A 419 -2.94 12.09 7.71
CA MET A 419 -3.49 13.17 8.56
C MET A 419 -4.02 14.37 7.74
N TYR A 420 -3.40 14.65 6.58
CA TYR A 420 -3.83 15.70 5.65
C TYR A 420 -4.54 15.13 4.40
N GLY A 421 -5.05 13.89 4.50
CA GLY A 421 -5.89 13.24 3.48
C GLY A 421 -5.15 12.78 2.21
N ALA A 422 -3.82 12.80 2.18
CA ALA A 422 -3.04 12.45 0.99
C ALA A 422 -3.18 10.95 0.65
N GLN A 423 -3.67 10.68 -0.56
CA GLN A 423 -4.07 9.35 -1.01
C GLN A 423 -2.87 8.48 -1.41
N MET A 424 -1.89 9.07 -2.10
CA MET A 424 -0.75 8.36 -2.68
C MET A 424 0.52 8.58 -1.84
N VAL A 425 0.58 7.97 -0.65
CA VAL A 425 1.76 8.03 0.22
C VAL A 425 2.77 6.97 -0.25
N ALA A 426 3.71 7.38 -1.11
CA ALA A 426 4.58 6.51 -1.89
C ALA A 426 5.80 6.00 -1.12
N PHE A 427 6.04 4.69 -1.19
CA PHE A 427 7.02 3.98 -0.35
C PHE A 427 7.97 3.09 -1.15
N ASN A 428 9.25 3.09 -0.78
CA ASN A 428 10.24 2.13 -1.29
C ASN A 428 9.88 0.73 -0.76
N MET A 429 9.25 -0.09 -1.61
CA MET A 429 8.70 -1.42 -1.25
C MET A 429 9.77 -2.50 -1.04
N GLN A 430 10.96 -2.28 -1.59
CA GLN A 430 12.18 -3.07 -1.41
C GLN A 430 12.94 -2.75 -0.11
N GLY A 431 12.55 -1.67 0.60
CA GLY A 431 13.14 -1.28 1.88
C GLY A 431 12.68 -2.14 3.07
N LEU A 432 13.16 -1.82 4.26
CA LEU A 432 12.79 -2.46 5.53
C LEU A 432 12.53 -1.42 6.64
N GLY A 433 11.95 -1.88 7.76
CA GLY A 433 11.84 -1.11 9.00
C GLY A 433 10.46 -0.50 9.30
N LYS A 434 10.32 0.13 10.48
CA LYS A 434 9.02 0.47 11.08
C LYS A 434 8.06 1.24 10.17
N SER A 435 8.56 2.18 9.36
CA SER A 435 7.69 2.97 8.47
C SER A 435 6.92 2.09 7.50
N LEU A 436 7.60 1.14 6.84
CA LEU A 436 7.01 0.21 5.87
C LEU A 436 5.97 -0.68 6.57
N TRP A 437 6.26 -1.09 7.80
CA TRP A 437 5.33 -1.85 8.65
C TRP A 437 4.06 -1.12 9.06
N LEU A 438 4.10 0.20 9.25
CA LEU A 438 2.89 1.00 9.49
C LEU A 438 2.03 1.08 8.22
N MET A 439 2.67 1.29 7.07
CA MET A 439 1.99 1.34 5.78
C MET A 439 1.37 -0.03 5.41
N GLN A 440 2.11 -1.12 5.55
CA GLN A 440 1.60 -2.49 5.39
C GLN A 440 0.50 -2.84 6.40
N GLY A 441 0.53 -2.27 7.62
CA GLY A 441 -0.54 -2.42 8.60
C GLY A 441 -1.84 -1.73 8.17
N MET A 442 -1.75 -0.48 7.71
CA MET A 442 -2.91 0.28 7.20
C MET A 442 -3.59 -0.45 6.05
N PHE A 443 -2.83 -0.92 5.05
CA PHE A 443 -3.37 -1.61 3.88
C PHE A 443 -3.72 -3.10 4.10
N ARG A 444 -3.86 -3.55 5.35
CA ARG A 444 -4.61 -4.78 5.70
C ARG A 444 -6.10 -4.51 5.93
N ALA A 445 -6.49 -3.25 6.12
CA ALA A 445 -7.88 -2.81 6.15
C ALA A 445 -8.64 -3.22 4.87
N ASN A 446 -9.96 -3.28 4.95
CA ASN A 446 -10.87 -3.48 3.82
C ASN A 446 -10.52 -4.73 2.99
N GLY A 447 -10.35 -5.88 3.65
CA GLY A 447 -9.95 -7.14 3.00
C GLY A 447 -8.57 -7.11 2.34
N GLY A 448 -7.69 -6.18 2.72
CA GLY A 448 -6.36 -6.04 2.14
C GLY A 448 -6.33 -5.56 0.68
N CYS A 449 -7.44 -5.07 0.14
CA CYS A 449 -7.61 -4.82 -1.30
C CYS A 449 -6.80 -3.63 -1.87
N GLY A 450 -6.00 -2.96 -1.03
CA GLY A 450 -5.12 -1.85 -1.41
C GLY A 450 -5.79 -0.47 -1.52
N TYR A 451 -7.10 -0.39 -1.25
CA TYR A 451 -7.88 0.84 -1.16
C TYR A 451 -8.60 0.89 0.20
N VAL A 452 -8.38 1.96 0.96
CA VAL A 452 -9.00 2.17 2.28
C VAL A 452 -9.72 3.51 2.26
N LYS A 453 -11.03 3.52 2.52
CA LYS A 453 -11.83 4.76 2.50
C LYS A 453 -11.31 5.70 3.61
N LYS A 454 -11.23 7.01 3.31
CA LYS A 454 -10.83 8.01 4.31
C LYS A 454 -11.90 8.14 5.40
N PRO A 455 -11.53 8.59 6.62
CA PRO A 455 -12.51 9.00 7.63
C PRO A 455 -13.29 10.22 7.11
N GLU A 456 -14.55 10.39 7.54
CA GLU A 456 -15.44 11.42 6.98
C GLU A 456 -14.92 12.85 7.16
N ILE A 457 -14.20 13.13 8.25
CA ILE A 457 -13.57 14.43 8.52
C ILE A 457 -12.51 14.84 7.48
N LEU A 458 -12.02 13.90 6.66
CA LEU A 458 -11.12 14.12 5.52
C LEU A 458 -11.82 14.04 4.15
N MET A 459 -13.16 14.03 4.14
CA MET A 459 -14.02 13.98 2.94
C MET A 459 -15.10 15.08 2.92
N GLN A 460 -15.74 15.38 4.05
CA GLN A 460 -16.79 16.39 4.15
C GLN A 460 -16.25 17.83 4.04
N LYS A 461 -17.02 18.74 3.43
CA LYS A 461 -16.69 20.18 3.40
C LYS A 461 -16.83 20.76 4.81
N LEU A 462 -15.70 21.06 5.45
CA LEU A 462 -15.63 21.80 6.72
C LEU A 462 -16.39 23.13 6.57
N GLN A 463 -17.30 23.44 7.51
CA GLN A 463 -18.15 24.63 7.42
C GLN A 463 -17.41 25.90 7.88
N SER A 464 -16.31 25.73 8.61
CA SER A 464 -15.40 26.77 9.08
C SER A 464 -13.93 26.34 8.99
N ASP A 465 -13.00 27.29 9.08
CA ASP A 465 -11.55 27.01 9.18
C ASP A 465 -11.11 26.41 10.53
N ASN A 466 -11.99 26.38 11.53
CA ASN A 466 -11.65 26.06 12.93
C ASN A 466 -12.04 24.63 13.37
N GLU A 467 -12.73 23.85 12.54
CA GLU A 467 -13.34 22.57 12.96
C GLU A 467 -12.36 21.38 13.11
N PHE A 468 -11.14 21.45 12.55
CA PHE A 468 -10.17 20.34 12.65
C PHE A 468 -8.71 20.80 12.54
N ASP A 469 -7.99 20.82 13.68
CA ASP A 469 -6.52 20.90 13.69
C ASP A 469 -5.90 19.52 14.02
N PRO A 470 -5.25 18.85 13.05
CA PRO A 470 -4.58 17.57 13.28
C PRO A 470 -3.32 17.66 14.16
N LYS A 471 -2.92 18.84 14.67
CA LYS A 471 -1.75 19.05 15.54
C LYS A 471 -2.04 19.03 17.05
N MET A 472 -3.27 18.79 17.50
CA MET A 472 -3.58 18.73 18.93
C MET A 472 -2.85 17.57 19.63
N ILE A 473 -2.09 17.87 20.70
CA ILE A 473 -1.15 16.94 21.36
C ILE A 473 -1.46 16.81 22.86
N MET A 474 -1.40 15.58 23.38
CA MET A 474 -1.43 15.24 24.82
C MET A 474 -0.29 14.26 25.20
N PRO A 475 0.16 14.19 26.47
CA PRO A 475 1.45 13.58 26.85
C PRO A 475 1.40 12.07 27.20
N VAL A 476 2.44 11.30 26.81
CA VAL A 476 2.51 9.81 26.96
C VAL A 476 3.88 9.29 27.46
N LYS A 477 3.92 8.19 28.23
CA LYS A 477 5.14 7.56 28.84
C LYS A 477 5.44 6.11 28.33
N LYS A 478 6.30 5.31 29.01
CA LYS A 478 7.13 4.15 28.48
C LYS A 478 7.09 2.91 29.42
N THR A 479 7.61 1.68 29.21
CA THR A 479 8.64 1.01 28.32
C THR A 479 8.29 -0.50 28.08
N LEU A 480 8.80 -1.17 27.01
CA LEU A 480 8.50 -2.54 26.47
C LEU A 480 7.61 -2.56 25.19
N LYS A 481 7.13 -3.70 24.66
CA LYS A 481 6.67 -3.98 23.27
C LYS A 481 5.19 -3.81 22.80
N VAL A 482 4.42 -2.80 23.23
CA VAL A 482 3.20 -2.36 22.47
C VAL A 482 3.17 -0.83 22.20
N SER A 483 2.38 -0.40 21.20
CA SER A 483 2.11 1.01 20.86
C SER A 483 0.96 1.24 19.87
N ILE A 484 0.15 2.27 20.09
CA ILE A 484 -0.75 2.87 19.08
C ILE A 484 0.03 3.90 18.24
N VAL A 485 -0.33 4.04 16.96
CA VAL A 485 0.17 5.07 16.04
C VAL A 485 -0.98 5.59 15.17
N GLY A 486 -1.44 6.81 15.43
CA GLY A 486 -2.48 7.49 14.64
C GLY A 486 -2.30 9.01 14.68
N MET A 487 -3.37 9.74 14.99
CA MET A 487 -3.28 11.18 15.29
C MET A 487 -2.34 11.44 16.48
N PRO A 488 -1.75 12.64 16.63
CA PRO A 488 -0.83 12.94 17.73
C PRO A 488 -1.41 12.71 19.13
N ALA A 489 -2.73 12.90 19.29
CA ALA A 489 -3.48 12.57 20.50
C ALA A 489 -3.49 11.06 20.82
N ASP A 490 -3.50 10.19 19.81
CA ASP A 490 -3.73 8.75 19.95
C ASP A 490 -2.44 7.94 20.21
N VAL A 491 -1.24 8.56 20.26
CA VAL A 491 0.07 7.87 20.18
C VAL A 491 0.51 7.20 21.50
N ALA A 492 -0.38 6.40 22.09
CA ALA A 492 -0.23 5.66 23.34
C ALA A 492 0.76 4.48 23.27
N LYS A 493 1.31 4.06 24.42
CA LYS A 493 2.32 2.99 24.53
C LYS A 493 2.22 2.21 25.86
N LYS A 494 1.28 1.26 25.99
CA LYS A 494 1.16 0.29 27.10
C LYS A 494 1.94 -1.01 26.80
N LYS A 495 2.33 -1.77 27.85
CA LYS A 495 3.55 -2.62 27.83
C LYS A 495 3.48 -3.73 28.90
N THR A 496 3.84 -4.98 28.56
CA THR A 496 3.70 -6.16 29.44
C THR A 496 4.87 -6.43 30.40
N LYS A 497 4.67 -7.32 31.38
CA LYS A 497 5.71 -7.98 32.22
C LYS A 497 6.52 -8.99 31.39
N VAL A 498 7.76 -9.24 31.82
CA VAL A 498 8.67 -10.22 31.19
C VAL A 498 8.45 -11.61 31.78
N ILE A 499 8.30 -12.61 30.92
CA ILE A 499 8.22 -14.03 31.29
C ILE A 499 9.52 -14.70 30.83
N MET A 500 10.28 -15.27 31.76
CA MET A 500 11.57 -15.91 31.47
C MET A 500 11.40 -17.40 31.10
N ASP A 501 12.18 -17.88 30.14
CA ASP A 501 12.37 -19.31 29.79
C ASP A 501 11.07 -20.12 29.50
N ASN A 502 10.02 -19.46 29.00
CA ASN A 502 8.77 -20.09 28.57
C ASN A 502 8.48 -19.76 27.09
N TRP A 503 8.29 -20.79 26.27
CA TRP A 503 7.93 -20.65 24.83
C TRP A 503 6.43 -20.46 24.58
N PHE A 504 5.58 -20.69 25.59
CA PHE A 504 4.15 -20.43 25.56
C PHE A 504 3.78 -19.42 26.66
N PRO A 505 4.21 -18.15 26.53
CA PRO A 505 3.93 -17.10 27.50
C PRO A 505 2.43 -16.76 27.54
N VAL A 506 1.88 -16.75 28.76
CA VAL A 506 0.54 -16.26 29.08
C VAL A 506 0.75 -15.05 30.01
N TRP A 507 0.34 -13.87 29.56
CA TRP A 507 0.66 -12.60 30.24
C TRP A 507 -0.41 -12.15 31.23
N ASP A 508 -1.68 -12.36 30.90
CA ASP A 508 -2.87 -11.88 31.62
C ASP A 508 -2.71 -10.41 32.03
N GLU A 509 -2.73 -9.54 31.01
CA GLU A 509 -2.59 -8.08 31.09
C GLU A 509 -3.51 -7.38 30.10
N GLU A 510 -4.24 -6.39 30.61
CA GLU A 510 -5.22 -5.61 29.86
C GLU A 510 -4.71 -4.18 29.63
N PHE A 511 -5.03 -3.59 28.47
CA PHE A 511 -4.54 -2.28 28.06
C PHE A 511 -5.62 -1.42 27.38
N GLU A 512 -6.39 -0.62 28.15
CA GLU A 512 -7.27 0.37 27.51
C GLU A 512 -6.46 1.45 26.75
N PHE A 513 -7.03 2.01 25.69
CA PHE A 513 -6.45 3.11 24.94
C PHE A 513 -7.56 4.11 24.55
N PRO A 514 -7.57 5.35 25.08
CA PRO A 514 -8.47 6.38 24.56
C PRO A 514 -8.01 6.78 23.15
N LEU A 515 -8.97 6.96 22.24
CA LEU A 515 -8.74 7.28 20.82
C LEU A 515 -9.62 8.45 20.41
N THR A 516 -9.11 9.30 19.52
CA THR A 516 -9.81 10.46 18.96
C THR A 516 -10.22 10.27 17.51
N VAL A 517 -9.42 9.55 16.70
CA VAL A 517 -9.78 9.15 15.33
C VAL A 517 -9.35 7.68 15.08
N PRO A 518 -10.14 6.69 15.56
CA PRO A 518 -9.80 5.26 15.43
C PRO A 518 -9.47 4.79 14.01
N GLU A 519 -10.06 5.42 12.99
CA GLU A 519 -9.90 5.10 11.57
C GLU A 519 -8.53 5.51 11.00
N LEU A 520 -7.78 6.34 11.73
CA LEU A 520 -6.38 6.67 11.42
C LEU A 520 -5.39 5.99 12.39
N ALA A 521 -5.89 5.22 13.37
CA ALA A 521 -5.09 4.63 14.43
C ALA A 521 -4.70 3.18 14.11
N LEU A 522 -3.41 2.89 14.26
CA LEU A 522 -2.82 1.57 14.06
C LEU A 522 -2.31 0.97 15.38
N LEU A 523 -2.80 -0.22 15.73
CA LEU A 523 -2.27 -1.05 16.80
C LEU A 523 -1.00 -1.76 16.31
N GLN A 524 0.17 -1.33 16.80
CA GLN A 524 1.45 -2.01 16.58
C GLN A 524 1.86 -2.84 17.81
N ILE A 525 1.94 -4.15 17.60
CA ILE A 525 2.43 -5.14 18.57
C ILE A 525 3.85 -5.56 18.15
N GLN A 526 4.78 -5.70 19.11
CA GLN A 526 6.12 -6.22 18.84
C GLN A 526 6.60 -7.07 20.02
N VAL A 527 6.71 -8.37 19.78
CA VAL A 527 7.25 -9.35 20.71
C VAL A 527 8.78 -9.39 20.58
N LYS A 528 9.44 -9.61 21.71
CA LYS A 528 10.88 -9.65 21.84
C LYS A 528 11.32 -10.74 22.80
N ASP A 529 12.49 -11.31 22.57
CA ASP A 529 13.22 -12.06 23.61
C ASP A 529 14.11 -11.08 24.41
N LYS A 530 14.37 -11.38 25.68
CA LYS A 530 15.09 -10.48 26.59
C LYS A 530 16.39 -11.09 27.09
N ASP A 531 17.47 -10.73 26.42
CA ASP A 531 18.83 -10.97 26.90
C ASP A 531 19.14 -10.21 28.20
N GLN A 532 19.85 -10.89 29.10
CA GLN A 532 20.28 -10.32 30.38
C GLN A 532 21.53 -9.42 30.27
N GLY A 533 22.19 -9.39 29.10
CA GLY A 533 23.40 -8.59 28.84
C GLY A 533 23.44 -7.92 27.48
N GLY A 534 22.30 -7.82 26.78
CA GLY A 534 22.19 -7.37 25.39
C GLY A 534 21.07 -6.36 25.14
N LYS A 535 20.82 -6.08 23.87
CA LYS A 535 19.65 -5.33 23.39
C LYS A 535 18.57 -6.35 23.05
N ASP A 536 17.41 -6.28 23.70
CA ASP A 536 16.34 -7.28 23.49
C ASP A 536 16.04 -7.56 22.00
N ASP A 537 16.03 -8.85 21.67
CA ASP A 537 16.09 -9.40 20.33
C ASP A 537 14.70 -9.45 19.68
N PHE A 538 14.64 -9.50 18.35
CA PHE A 538 13.37 -9.45 17.62
C PHE A 538 12.75 -10.85 17.51
N ALA A 539 11.60 -11.07 18.18
CA ALA A 539 10.87 -12.34 18.11
C ALA A 539 9.68 -12.29 17.12
N GLY A 540 9.06 -11.12 16.94
CA GLY A 540 7.99 -10.94 15.95
C GLY A 540 7.25 -9.61 16.09
N GLN A 541 6.48 -9.24 15.07
CA GLN A 541 5.62 -8.06 15.11
C GLN A 541 4.33 -8.25 14.31
N THR A 542 3.36 -7.38 14.56
CA THR A 542 2.25 -7.15 13.63
C THR A 542 1.80 -5.69 13.73
N CYS A 543 1.04 -5.24 12.73
CA CYS A 543 0.40 -3.93 12.71
C CYS A 543 -1.01 -4.11 12.15
N LEU A 544 -2.01 -3.59 12.86
CA LEU A 544 -3.43 -3.77 12.58
C LEU A 544 -4.13 -2.40 12.63
N PRO A 545 -5.03 -2.07 11.68
CA PRO A 545 -5.88 -0.87 11.79
C PRO A 545 -6.95 -1.08 12.86
N ILE A 546 -7.18 -0.10 13.74
CA ILE A 546 -8.04 -0.30 14.92
C ILE A 546 -9.52 -0.37 14.55
N SER A 547 -9.99 0.49 13.63
CA SER A 547 -11.37 0.47 13.12
C SER A 547 -11.78 -0.83 12.39
N GLU A 548 -10.82 -1.72 12.15
CA GLU A 548 -10.99 -2.98 11.41
C GLU A 548 -10.86 -4.21 12.31
N LEU A 549 -10.53 -4.02 13.60
CA LEU A 549 -10.39 -5.08 14.58
C LEU A 549 -11.73 -5.70 14.94
N LYS A 550 -11.80 -7.04 14.92
CA LYS A 550 -12.97 -7.79 15.40
C LYS A 550 -12.96 -7.92 16.92
N LEU A 551 -14.12 -7.80 17.56
CA LEU A 551 -14.34 -7.99 19.00
C LEU A 551 -14.01 -9.42 19.46
N GLY A 552 -13.84 -9.61 20.76
CA GLY A 552 -13.65 -10.92 21.41
C GLY A 552 -12.24 -11.49 21.26
N PHE A 553 -12.08 -12.80 21.50
CA PHE A 553 -10.79 -13.50 21.45
C PHE A 553 -10.35 -13.77 20.01
N ARG A 554 -9.22 -13.22 19.57
CA ARG A 554 -8.68 -13.31 18.21
C ARG A 554 -7.26 -13.86 18.15
N SER A 555 -7.01 -14.65 17.11
CA SER A 555 -5.70 -15.18 16.74
C SER A 555 -4.92 -14.13 15.96
N VAL A 556 -3.92 -13.52 16.59
CA VAL A 556 -3.10 -12.45 16.01
C VAL A 556 -1.78 -13.05 15.49
N PRO A 557 -1.63 -13.32 14.18
CA PRO A 557 -0.39 -13.85 13.63
C PRO A 557 0.75 -12.82 13.72
N LEU A 558 1.97 -13.32 13.97
CA LEU A 558 3.19 -12.51 13.97
C LEU A 558 4.00 -12.73 12.70
N TYR A 559 4.78 -11.71 12.37
CA TYR A 559 5.58 -11.62 11.16
C TYR A 559 7.04 -11.29 11.52
N ASN A 560 7.96 -11.66 10.62
CA ASN A 560 9.38 -11.35 10.75
C ASN A 560 9.68 -9.86 10.41
N GLU A 561 10.95 -9.49 10.18
CA GLU A 561 11.30 -8.10 9.82
C GLU A 561 10.94 -7.74 8.36
N LYS A 562 10.81 -8.71 7.45
CA LYS A 562 10.69 -8.55 5.98
C LYS A 562 9.26 -8.43 5.43
N GLY A 563 8.26 -8.77 6.24
CA GLY A 563 6.85 -8.87 5.84
C GLY A 563 6.30 -10.29 5.82
N GLU A 564 7.11 -11.29 6.18
CA GLU A 564 6.76 -12.71 6.01
C GLU A 564 6.12 -13.27 7.30
N GLN A 565 4.99 -13.97 7.17
CA GLN A 565 4.24 -14.53 8.31
C GLN A 565 4.95 -15.74 8.91
N PHE A 566 5.04 -15.81 10.24
CA PHE A 566 5.46 -17.03 10.91
C PHE A 566 4.31 -18.04 10.93
N LYS A 567 4.52 -19.23 10.35
CA LYS A 567 3.50 -20.28 10.22
C LYS A 567 2.86 -20.73 11.54
N SER A 568 3.57 -20.55 12.66
CA SER A 568 3.18 -21.10 13.97
C SER A 568 3.37 -20.13 15.14
N VAL A 569 3.71 -18.86 14.87
CA VAL A 569 3.94 -17.86 15.93
C VAL A 569 2.84 -16.79 15.86
N LYS A 570 2.04 -16.72 16.91
CA LYS A 570 0.82 -15.93 17.03
C LYS A 570 0.54 -15.61 18.49
N LEU A 571 -0.35 -14.65 18.74
CA LEU A 571 -0.85 -14.30 20.07
C LEU A 571 -2.37 -14.52 20.10
N LEU A 572 -2.90 -15.14 21.14
CA LEU A 572 -4.33 -15.02 21.44
C LEU A 572 -4.53 -13.69 22.18
N MET A 573 -5.39 -12.82 21.68
CA MET A 573 -5.67 -11.51 22.27
C MET A 573 -7.17 -11.26 22.28
N ARG A 574 -7.69 -10.65 23.35
CA ARG A 574 -9.08 -10.21 23.44
C ARG A 574 -9.19 -8.72 23.10
N PHE A 575 -10.14 -8.36 22.25
CA PHE A 575 -10.43 -6.98 21.88
C PHE A 575 -11.84 -6.56 22.32
N GLN A 576 -11.94 -5.35 22.87
CA GLN A 576 -13.18 -4.69 23.28
C GLN A 576 -13.13 -3.22 22.87
N PHE A 577 -14.30 -2.67 22.55
CA PHE A 577 -14.52 -1.27 22.24
C PHE A 577 -15.75 -0.80 23.01
N GLU A 578 -15.68 0.42 23.55
CA GLU A 578 -16.67 1.04 24.45
C GLU A 578 -16.90 2.50 24.02
#